data_AF-A0A8S3RNM8-F1
#
_entry.id   AF-A0A8S3RNM8-F1
#
_cell.length_a   1.000
_cell.length_b   1.000
_cell.length_c   1.000
_cell.angle_alpha   90.00
_cell.angle_beta   90.00
_cell.angle_gamma   90.00
#
_symmetry.space_group_name_H-M   'P 1'
#
loop_
_entity.id
_entity.type
_entity.pdbx_description
1 polymer ?
#
loop_
_entity_poly.entity_id
_entity_poly.type
_entity_poly.pdbx_seq_one_letter_code
_entity_poly.pdbx_strand_id
1 'polypeptide(L)'
;MENLRKRTDIKLLNDQSKARKLISKPTFHAFKIFNDDLVAVHMLKQRLYLNRPIYVGFTILDLSKTLMYDFHYNYIKDKYGSRATLLFTDTDSLCYNINTDDIYQDMMEDKHLFDTSEYNPEHRLYSTLNKKVLGKMKDETHGIPIQEFVGLKSKMYSLIYEENKKTMREEDSEGYKEECLPENLNDDSFIDSRYPSLIILDDLMRDVTNSKDVCELFVEGSHHRNLSVACILQNAFSKGKESRTMSINSQYIVLFKNPRDQVGPAIFARQMYPNNPKKFMNKYKEGTQQPYGSLFIDLKQNTPEDDRLKLNIFENKNMIGGGVSEEYISRKELEPPQFEESFQSEQTYLPDEKEIMPSCDDCGVVFESVPDLARHMNKWCPENNDLKRKRNLRDEDIPSKKSRVNEIDIEDGEDMAFIKLAELAREANADIWEEKVDKYMDGDMKEDHAMSKANRKLKDEDMDQFLSRYSSLIEYLIQLQNGKLHGKVMKMITGLVNDGMDYEKAIKIAIRKYKPMLESFLDEAIDNETNIDGSESENSIDDDEEEEEEEDEDDESSTI
;
A
#
# COMPACT_ATOMS: atom_id res chain seq x y z
N MET A 1 -2.01 -13.92 -7.34
CA MET A 1 -1.32 -15.18 -7.73
C MET A 1 -2.38 -16.19 -8.18
N GLU A 2 -2.12 -17.02 -9.20
CA GLU A 2 -3.13 -17.97 -9.70
C GLU A 2 -3.48 -19.03 -8.63
N ASN A 3 -4.75 -19.10 -8.21
CA ASN A 3 -5.22 -20.14 -7.30
C ASN A 3 -5.51 -21.43 -8.08
N LEU A 4 -4.59 -22.41 -7.99
CA LEU A 4 -4.71 -23.69 -8.68
C LEU A 4 -5.94 -24.51 -8.22
N ARG A 5 -6.46 -24.27 -7.01
CA ARG A 5 -7.66 -24.97 -6.49
C ARG A 5 -8.95 -24.54 -7.18
N LYS A 6 -8.98 -23.34 -7.76
CA LYS A 6 -10.12 -22.85 -8.56
C LYS A 6 -10.14 -23.41 -10.00
N ARG A 7 -9.12 -24.19 -10.41
CA ARG A 7 -9.10 -24.79 -11.74
C ARG A 7 -10.12 -25.93 -11.85
N THR A 8 -10.93 -25.87 -12.89
CA THR A 8 -11.97 -26.85 -13.23
C THR A 8 -11.67 -27.48 -14.59
N ASP A 9 -11.93 -28.78 -14.73
CA ASP A 9 -11.92 -29.46 -16.03
C ASP A 9 -13.27 -29.25 -16.73
N ILE A 10 -13.26 -28.60 -17.89
CA ILE A 10 -14.47 -28.41 -18.70
C ILE A 10 -14.51 -29.47 -19.80
N LYS A 11 -15.64 -30.17 -19.92
CA LYS A 11 -15.92 -31.14 -21.00
C LYS A 11 -17.07 -30.64 -21.86
N LEU A 12 -16.79 -30.39 -23.14
CA LEU A 12 -17.81 -30.04 -24.14
C LEU A 12 -18.36 -31.32 -24.77
N LEU A 13 -19.68 -31.45 -24.83
CA LEU A 13 -20.37 -32.67 -25.25
C LEU A 13 -21.55 -32.33 -26.15
N ASN A 14 -21.79 -33.19 -27.13
CA ASN A 14 -22.95 -33.18 -28.02
C ASN A 14 -23.78 -34.47 -27.93
N ASP A 15 -23.59 -35.24 -26.86
CA ASP A 15 -24.19 -36.56 -26.67
C ASP A 15 -24.79 -36.65 -25.26
N GLN A 16 -26.11 -36.87 -25.22
CA GLN A 16 -26.88 -36.93 -23.98
C GLN A 16 -26.44 -38.08 -23.05
N SER A 17 -26.06 -39.23 -23.60
CA SER A 17 -25.63 -40.39 -22.81
C SER A 17 -24.28 -40.13 -22.15
N LYS A 18 -23.35 -39.48 -22.87
CA LYS A 18 -22.04 -39.06 -22.32
C LYS A 18 -22.19 -37.97 -21.26
N ALA A 19 -23.10 -37.02 -21.46
CA ALA A 19 -23.41 -35.97 -20.48
C ALA A 19 -23.95 -36.57 -19.17
N ARG A 20 -24.94 -37.46 -19.25
CA ARG A 20 -25.48 -38.18 -18.07
C ARG A 20 -24.41 -38.95 -17.30
N LYS A 21 -23.47 -39.59 -18.01
CA LYS A 21 -22.34 -40.31 -17.39
C LYS A 21 -21.35 -39.38 -16.68
N LEU A 22 -21.21 -38.13 -17.11
CA LEU A 22 -20.32 -37.17 -16.46
C LEU A 22 -20.99 -36.49 -15.25
N ILE A 23 -22.29 -36.19 -15.36
CA ILE A 23 -23.09 -35.64 -14.25
C ILE A 23 -23.18 -36.61 -13.06
N SER A 24 -23.16 -37.92 -13.31
CA SER A 24 -23.17 -38.93 -12.25
C SER A 24 -21.83 -39.13 -11.53
N LYS A 25 -20.75 -38.46 -11.96
CA LYS A 25 -19.45 -38.58 -11.30
C LYS A 25 -19.39 -37.70 -10.04
N PRO A 26 -18.71 -38.14 -8.96
CA PRO A 26 -18.52 -37.33 -7.76
C PRO A 26 -17.78 -36.01 -7.99
N THR A 27 -17.04 -35.92 -9.09
CA THR A 27 -16.31 -34.72 -9.49
C THR A 27 -17.17 -33.73 -10.26
N PHE A 28 -18.44 -34.02 -10.53
CA PHE A 28 -19.32 -33.08 -11.20
C PHE A 28 -19.52 -31.84 -10.32
N HIS A 29 -19.37 -30.66 -10.92
CA HIS A 29 -19.57 -29.38 -10.24
C HIS A 29 -20.79 -28.64 -10.79
N ALA A 30 -20.83 -28.42 -12.10
CA ALA A 30 -21.89 -27.69 -12.77
C ALA A 30 -21.98 -28.09 -14.26
N PHE A 31 -23.01 -27.65 -14.97
CA PHE A 31 -23.05 -27.68 -16.42
C PHE A 31 -23.66 -26.40 -16.98
N LYS A 32 -23.32 -26.07 -18.22
CA LYS A 32 -23.88 -24.95 -18.98
C LYS A 32 -24.30 -25.45 -20.36
N ILE A 33 -25.58 -25.32 -20.67
CA ILE A 33 -26.13 -25.64 -21.99
C ILE A 33 -25.93 -24.41 -22.87
N PHE A 34 -25.30 -24.59 -24.03
CA PHE A 34 -25.14 -23.51 -25.01
C PHE A 34 -26.24 -23.54 -26.06
N ASN A 35 -26.63 -24.74 -26.50
CA ASN A 35 -27.75 -24.99 -27.40
C ASN A 35 -28.17 -26.47 -27.30
N ASP A 36 -29.12 -26.90 -28.13
CA ASP A 36 -29.69 -28.25 -28.12
C ASP A 36 -28.66 -29.36 -28.37
N ASP A 37 -27.57 -29.04 -29.08
CA ASP A 37 -26.52 -29.99 -29.48
C ASP A 37 -25.20 -29.81 -28.69
N LEU A 38 -25.11 -28.88 -27.74
CA LEU A 38 -23.86 -28.57 -27.05
C LEU A 38 -24.03 -28.19 -25.58
N VAL A 39 -23.38 -28.96 -24.71
CA VAL A 39 -23.30 -28.69 -23.26
C VAL A 39 -21.85 -28.71 -22.78
N ALA A 40 -21.47 -27.74 -21.94
CA ALA A 40 -20.27 -27.81 -21.12
C ALA A 40 -20.60 -28.45 -19.77
N VAL A 41 -19.83 -29.46 -19.37
CA VAL A 41 -19.88 -30.04 -18.03
C VAL A 41 -18.59 -29.66 -17.30
N HIS A 42 -18.74 -28.96 -16.19
CA HIS A 42 -17.67 -28.49 -15.31
C HIS A 42 -17.38 -29.58 -14.26
N MET A 43 -16.14 -30.03 -14.19
CA MET A 43 -15.68 -31.10 -13.31
C MET A 43 -14.55 -30.61 -12.41
N LEU A 44 -14.62 -30.92 -11.12
CA LEU A 44 -13.54 -30.69 -10.17
C LEU A 44 -12.29 -31.51 -10.56
N LYS A 45 -11.11 -30.90 -10.41
CA LYS A 45 -9.82 -31.57 -10.56
C LYS A 45 -9.62 -32.57 -9.42
N GLN A 46 -9.49 -33.86 -9.74
CA GLN A 46 -9.23 -34.91 -8.73
C GLN A 46 -7.83 -34.84 -8.10
N ARG A 47 -6.86 -34.37 -8.88
CA ARG A 47 -5.46 -34.25 -8.47
C ARG A 47 -4.98 -32.86 -8.87
N LEU A 48 -4.45 -32.13 -7.91
CA LEU A 48 -3.86 -30.82 -8.10
C LEU A 48 -2.38 -30.92 -7.77
N TYR A 49 -1.53 -30.40 -8.67
CA TYR A 49 -0.10 -30.33 -8.44
C TYR A 49 0.25 -28.90 -8.03
N LEU A 50 0.57 -28.71 -6.75
CA LEU A 50 0.86 -27.40 -6.17
C LEU A 50 2.32 -27.03 -6.42
N ASN A 51 2.61 -26.62 -7.65
CA ASN A 51 3.96 -26.27 -8.12
C ASN A 51 4.25 -24.76 -8.09
N ARG A 52 3.47 -24.00 -7.32
CA ARG A 52 3.74 -22.58 -7.08
C ARG A 52 4.48 -22.46 -5.75
N PRO A 53 5.48 -21.56 -5.65
CA PRO A 53 6.25 -21.35 -4.42
C PRO A 53 5.44 -20.60 -3.34
N ILE A 54 4.12 -20.78 -3.27
CA ILE A 54 3.24 -20.11 -2.30
C ILE A 54 3.67 -20.47 -0.88
N TYR A 55 3.95 -21.75 -0.64
CA TYR A 55 4.43 -22.23 0.65
C TYR A 55 5.79 -21.65 1.03
N VAL A 56 6.68 -21.45 0.06
CA VAL A 56 7.97 -20.79 0.30
C VAL A 56 7.75 -19.33 0.71
N GLY A 57 6.85 -18.61 0.02
CA GLY A 57 6.49 -17.24 0.40
C GLY A 57 5.90 -17.15 1.81
N PHE A 58 5.01 -18.08 2.16
CA PHE A 58 4.44 -18.19 3.51
C PHE A 58 5.54 -18.43 4.56
N THR A 59 6.43 -19.40 4.33
CA THR A 59 7.55 -19.68 5.24
C THR A 59 8.48 -18.48 5.40
N ILE A 60 8.80 -17.77 4.31
CA ILE A 60 9.64 -16.56 4.38
C ILE A 60 8.97 -15.49 5.25
N LEU A 61 7.66 -15.25 5.07
CA LEU A 61 6.91 -14.28 5.87
C LEU A 61 6.89 -14.66 7.36
N ASP A 62 6.64 -15.92 7.69
CA ASP A 62 6.63 -16.37 9.08
C ASP A 62 8.01 -16.30 9.73
N LEU A 63 9.06 -16.64 8.99
CA LEU A 63 10.44 -16.45 9.46
C LEU A 63 10.77 -14.98 9.69
N SER A 64 10.32 -14.09 8.79
CA SER A 64 10.50 -12.65 8.95
C SER A 64 9.82 -12.14 10.22
N LYS A 65 8.56 -12.53 10.46
CA LYS A 65 7.84 -12.16 11.70
C LYS A 65 8.53 -12.70 12.95
N THR A 66 9.06 -13.91 12.87
CA THR A 66 9.78 -14.53 14.00
C THR A 66 10.99 -13.69 14.39
N LEU A 67 11.76 -13.16 13.42
CA LEU A 67 12.87 -12.25 13.71
C LEU A 67 12.40 -10.95 14.40
N MET A 68 11.30 -10.35 13.92
CA MET A 68 10.72 -9.15 14.53
C MET A 68 10.23 -9.42 15.95
N TYR A 69 9.56 -10.56 16.17
CA TYR A 69 9.05 -10.97 17.48
C TYR A 69 10.16 -11.33 18.45
N ASP A 70 11.23 -11.97 17.99
CA ASP A 70 12.40 -12.26 18.82
C ASP A 70 13.03 -10.96 19.33
N PHE A 71 13.25 -9.99 18.44
CA PHE A 71 13.77 -8.68 18.85
C PHE A 71 12.82 -7.94 19.80
N HIS A 72 11.51 -7.97 19.54
CA HIS A 72 10.52 -7.32 20.41
C HIS A 72 10.44 -7.99 21.78
N TYR A 73 10.09 -9.27 21.84
CA TYR A 73 9.77 -9.96 23.08
C TYR A 73 11.01 -10.39 23.87
N ASN A 74 12.03 -10.93 23.20
CA ASN A 74 13.19 -11.52 23.90
C ASN A 74 14.31 -10.51 24.14
N TYR A 75 14.34 -9.38 23.42
CA TYR A 75 15.32 -8.32 23.66
C TYR A 75 14.69 -7.05 24.26
N ILE A 76 13.77 -6.37 23.55
CA ILE A 76 13.22 -5.09 24.02
C ILE A 76 12.38 -5.27 25.29
N LYS A 77 11.43 -6.22 25.30
CA LYS A 77 10.56 -6.44 26.46
C LYS A 77 11.30 -7.05 27.64
N ASP A 78 12.30 -7.90 27.41
CA ASP A 78 13.16 -8.43 28.49
C ASP A 78 14.00 -7.31 29.15
N LYS A 79 14.68 -6.47 28.34
CA LYS A 79 15.56 -5.40 28.85
C LYS A 79 14.80 -4.23 29.48
N TYR A 80 13.69 -3.80 28.89
CA TYR A 80 12.99 -2.57 29.30
C TYR A 80 11.64 -2.82 29.98
N GLY A 81 11.00 -3.98 29.78
CA GLY A 81 9.73 -4.32 30.41
C GLY A 81 8.62 -3.29 30.12
N SER A 82 8.10 -2.69 31.19
CA SER A 82 7.07 -1.63 31.10
C SER A 82 7.64 -0.25 30.75
N ARG A 83 8.97 -0.08 30.70
CA ARG A 83 9.62 1.17 30.30
C ARG A 83 9.66 1.35 28.78
N ALA A 84 9.38 0.31 28.01
CA ALA A 84 9.28 0.36 26.56
C ALA A 84 7.83 0.21 26.11
N THR A 85 7.37 1.18 25.33
CA THR A 85 6.08 1.19 24.64
C THR A 85 6.35 1.10 23.14
N LEU A 86 5.80 0.09 22.48
CA LEU A 86 5.81 -0.01 21.02
C LEU A 86 4.81 1.01 20.46
N LEU A 87 5.29 1.94 19.64
CA LEU A 87 4.51 3.01 19.03
C LEU A 87 3.88 2.56 17.70
N PHE A 88 4.66 1.91 16.84
CA PHE A 88 4.16 1.24 15.65
C PHE A 88 5.06 0.08 15.23
N THR A 89 4.51 -0.78 14.36
CA THR A 89 5.27 -1.74 13.57
C THR A 89 4.73 -1.74 12.14
N ASP A 90 5.63 -1.74 11.16
CA ASP A 90 5.28 -1.98 9.76
C ASP A 90 6.32 -2.91 9.14
N THR A 91 5.88 -4.12 8.76
CA THR A 91 6.66 -5.17 8.10
C THR A 91 7.98 -5.55 8.81
N ASP A 92 9.04 -4.75 8.65
CA ASP A 92 10.38 -4.92 9.20
C ASP A 92 10.85 -3.75 10.07
N SER A 93 9.98 -2.77 10.36
CA SER A 93 10.27 -1.62 11.22
C SER A 93 9.52 -1.69 12.56
N LEU A 94 10.18 -1.17 13.60
CA LEU A 94 9.66 -1.04 14.96
C LEU A 94 10.03 0.34 15.51
N CYS A 95 9.05 1.10 15.99
CA CYS A 95 9.29 2.37 16.67
C CYS A 95 8.89 2.27 18.13
N TYR A 96 9.75 2.76 19.02
CA TYR A 96 9.56 2.64 20.46
C TYR A 96 9.69 3.98 21.17
N ASN A 97 8.87 4.17 22.19
CA ASN A 97 9.15 5.10 23.27
C ASN A 97 9.77 4.30 24.44
N ILE A 98 11.05 4.55 24.74
CA ILE A 98 11.80 3.84 25.77
C ILE A 98 12.29 4.83 26.83
N ASN A 99 11.94 4.57 28.09
CA ASN A 99 12.46 5.32 29.23
C ASN A 99 13.71 4.63 29.80
N THR A 100 14.88 5.23 29.60
CA THR A 100 16.18 4.75 30.09
C THR A 100 17.13 5.94 30.32
N ASP A 101 18.24 5.72 31.03
CA ASP A 101 19.19 6.79 31.35
C ASP A 101 19.95 7.26 30.10
N ASP A 102 20.40 6.31 29.26
CA ASP A 102 21.12 6.58 28.01
C ASP A 102 20.95 5.41 27.02
N ILE A 103 20.05 5.57 26.05
CA ILE A 103 19.73 4.52 25.08
C ILE A 103 20.94 4.13 24.23
N TYR A 104 21.84 5.06 23.95
CA TYR A 104 23.03 4.77 23.16
C TYR A 104 24.07 3.98 23.95
N GLN A 105 24.12 4.16 25.27
CA GLN A 105 24.92 3.30 26.13
C GLN A 105 24.36 1.88 26.14
N ASP A 106 23.04 1.75 26.26
CA ASP A 106 22.36 0.46 26.18
C ASP A 106 22.61 -0.25 24.84
N MET A 107 22.57 0.48 23.72
CA MET A 107 22.91 -0.03 22.39
C MET A 107 24.40 -0.37 22.23
N MET A 108 25.29 0.29 22.98
CA MET A 108 26.72 0.01 22.91
C MET A 108 27.06 -1.35 23.51
N GLU A 109 26.40 -1.72 24.60
CA GLU A 109 26.52 -3.03 25.25
C GLU A 109 26.01 -4.14 24.32
N ASP A 110 24.92 -3.86 23.59
CA ASP A 110 24.28 -4.79 22.66
C ASP A 110 24.59 -4.52 21.18
N LYS A 111 25.76 -3.92 20.90
CA LYS A 111 26.15 -3.46 19.54
C LYS A 111 26.08 -4.56 18.48
N HIS A 112 26.22 -5.82 18.88
CA HIS A 112 26.12 -6.97 17.99
C HIS A 112 24.72 -7.15 17.36
N LEU A 113 23.66 -6.52 17.89
CA LEU A 113 22.30 -6.56 17.36
C LEU A 113 22.02 -5.46 16.32
N PHE A 114 22.81 -4.38 16.31
CA PHE A 114 22.49 -3.16 15.56
C PHE A 114 23.41 -2.90 14.38
N ASP A 115 22.84 -2.37 13.29
CA ASP A 115 23.58 -1.71 12.22
C ASP A 115 23.62 -0.19 12.47
N THR A 116 24.77 0.30 12.94
CA THR A 116 25.04 1.73 13.21
C THR A 116 25.98 2.34 12.17
N SER A 117 26.04 1.76 10.97
CA SER A 117 27.01 2.16 9.93
C SER A 117 26.68 3.48 9.24
N GLU A 118 25.49 4.02 9.45
CA GLU A 118 25.03 5.31 8.90
C GLU A 118 25.06 6.44 9.93
N TYR A 119 25.51 6.17 11.15
CA TYR A 119 25.71 7.23 12.14
C TYR A 119 26.80 8.20 11.67
N ASN A 120 26.79 9.42 12.21
CA ASN A 120 27.90 10.36 12.02
C ASN A 120 29.22 9.67 12.41
N PRO A 121 30.30 9.73 11.59
CA PRO A 121 31.58 9.12 11.90
C PRO A 121 32.22 9.54 13.24
N GLU A 122 31.86 10.71 13.76
CA GLU A 122 32.30 11.20 15.08
C GLU A 122 31.47 10.61 16.24
N HIS A 123 30.34 9.97 15.96
CA HIS A 123 29.47 9.38 16.97
C HIS A 123 30.10 8.12 17.59
N ARG A 124 30.03 7.98 18.92
CA ARG A 124 30.66 6.86 19.66
C ARG A 124 30.20 5.45 19.22
N LEU A 125 28.99 5.33 18.69
CA LEU A 125 28.42 4.07 18.20
C LEU A 125 28.73 3.76 16.73
N TYR A 126 29.28 4.71 15.97
CA TYR A 126 29.55 4.53 14.54
C TYR A 126 30.37 3.26 14.29
N SER A 127 29.88 2.39 13.40
CA SER A 127 30.58 1.15 13.08
C SER A 127 30.09 0.53 11.77
N THR A 128 31.03 0.15 10.92
CA THR A 128 30.74 -0.59 9.68
C THR A 128 30.67 -2.10 9.86
N LEU A 129 30.84 -2.62 11.08
CA LEU A 129 30.93 -4.05 11.36
C LEU A 129 29.67 -4.83 10.93
N ASN A 130 28.48 -4.27 11.20
CA ASN A 130 27.19 -4.88 10.91
C ASN A 130 26.52 -4.30 9.65
N LYS A 131 27.25 -3.53 8.83
CA LYS A 131 26.70 -2.85 7.66
C LYS A 131 26.02 -3.84 6.72
N LYS A 132 24.69 -3.73 6.57
CA LYS A 132 23.87 -4.59 5.70
C LYS A 132 23.95 -6.09 6.04
N VAL A 133 24.25 -6.43 7.29
CA VAL A 133 24.21 -7.82 7.75
C VAL A 133 22.75 -8.21 8.04
N LEU A 134 22.32 -9.34 7.47
CA LEU A 134 20.94 -9.83 7.61
C LEU A 134 20.56 -10.05 9.09
N GLY A 135 19.35 -9.62 9.45
CA GLY A 135 18.79 -9.78 10.80
C GLY A 135 19.34 -8.81 11.85
N LYS A 136 20.17 -7.83 11.46
CA LYS A 136 20.59 -6.73 12.34
C LYS A 136 19.63 -5.56 12.20
N MET A 137 19.26 -4.97 13.33
CA MET A 137 18.35 -3.83 13.35
C MET A 137 19.10 -2.56 13.03
N LYS A 138 18.75 -1.94 11.91
CA LYS A 138 19.23 -0.61 11.56
C LYS A 138 18.47 0.42 12.37
N ASP A 139 19.17 1.45 12.85
CA ASP A 139 18.51 2.66 13.34
C ASP A 139 18.35 3.64 12.17
N GLU A 140 17.10 3.83 11.75
CA GLU A 140 16.74 4.62 10.56
C GLU A 140 16.92 6.12 10.76
N THR A 141 17.01 6.59 12.02
CA THR A 141 17.19 8.01 12.35
C THR A 141 18.66 8.41 12.47
N HIS A 142 19.59 7.55 12.05
CA HIS A 142 21.03 7.79 12.05
C HIS A 142 21.61 8.17 13.44
N GLY A 143 20.97 7.70 14.51
CA GLY A 143 21.35 8.01 15.88
C GLY A 143 20.77 9.31 16.41
N ILE A 144 19.75 9.88 15.75
CA ILE A 144 19.09 11.12 16.16
C ILE A 144 17.76 10.77 16.86
N PRO A 145 17.52 11.21 18.10
CA PRO A 145 16.27 10.89 18.77
C PRO A 145 15.06 11.50 18.06
N ILE A 146 14.00 10.71 17.93
CA ILE A 146 12.68 11.19 17.51
C ILE A 146 12.14 12.12 18.61
N GLN A 147 11.71 13.32 18.22
CA GLN A 147 11.15 14.33 19.11
C GLN A 147 9.64 14.13 19.29
N GLU A 148 8.94 13.89 18.18
CA GLU A 148 7.48 13.74 18.17
C GLU A 148 7.07 12.57 17.28
N PHE A 149 5.99 11.89 17.68
CA PHE A 149 5.40 10.79 16.93
C PHE A 149 3.88 10.85 17.06
N VAL A 150 3.18 10.72 15.94
CA VAL A 150 1.72 10.55 15.87
C VAL A 150 1.41 9.36 14.99
N GLY A 151 0.73 8.35 15.53
CA GLY A 151 0.25 7.18 14.79
C GLY A 151 -1.26 7.08 14.89
N LEU A 152 -1.97 7.25 13.76
CA LEU A 152 -3.43 7.29 13.71
C LEU A 152 -4.04 5.94 13.30
N LYS A 153 -3.39 5.20 12.40
CA LYS A 153 -3.73 3.81 12.04
C LYS A 153 -2.49 3.10 11.51
N SER A 154 -2.62 1.80 11.22
CA SER A 154 -1.59 1.05 10.48
C SER A 154 -1.23 1.81 9.19
N LYS A 155 0.07 2.06 8.97
CA LYS A 155 0.58 2.81 7.81
C LYS A 155 0.02 4.23 7.67
N MET A 156 -0.30 4.85 8.80
CA MET A 156 -0.67 6.27 8.89
C MET A 156 -0.03 6.86 10.13
N TYR A 157 1.20 7.34 9.95
CA TYR A 157 1.98 7.93 11.02
C TYR A 157 2.84 9.07 10.52
N SER A 158 3.17 9.98 11.43
CA SER A 158 4.14 11.05 11.23
C SER A 158 5.14 11.05 12.37
N LEU A 159 6.42 11.23 12.06
CA LEU A 159 7.49 11.41 13.04
C LEU A 159 8.34 12.63 12.71
N ILE A 160 8.82 13.30 13.76
CA ILE A 160 9.65 14.50 13.66
C ILE A 160 10.96 14.27 14.41
N TYR A 161 12.07 14.56 13.74
CA TYR A 161 13.42 14.56 14.34
C TYR A 161 14.28 15.67 13.72
N GLU A 162 15.39 16.02 14.39
CA GLU A 162 16.26 17.12 13.96
C GLU A 162 17.61 16.62 13.48
N GLU A 163 17.84 16.69 12.16
CA GLU A 163 19.11 16.33 11.54
C GLU A 163 19.81 17.58 10.99
N ASN A 164 21.04 17.85 11.44
CA ASN A 164 21.84 18.99 10.98
C ASN A 164 21.12 20.36 11.09
N LYS A 165 20.33 20.57 12.16
CA LYS A 165 19.48 21.76 12.38
C LYS A 165 18.33 21.93 11.37
N LYS A 166 17.94 20.86 10.70
CA LYS A 166 16.74 20.79 9.88
C LYS A 166 15.76 19.82 10.50
N THR A 167 14.50 20.24 10.57
CA THR A 167 13.39 19.37 10.95
C THR A 167 13.12 18.40 9.81
N MET A 168 13.24 17.11 10.09
CA MET A 168 12.87 16.02 9.20
C MET A 168 11.45 15.57 9.55
N ARG A 169 10.65 15.28 8.53
CA ARG A 169 9.32 14.70 8.66
C ARG A 169 9.27 13.43 7.83
N GLU A 170 8.93 12.32 8.46
CA GLU A 170 8.59 11.09 7.75
C GLU A 170 7.12 10.81 7.96
N GLU A 171 6.40 10.68 6.85
CA GLU A 171 4.97 10.46 6.81
C GLU A 171 4.72 9.22 5.96
N ASP A 172 3.96 8.27 6.49
CA ASP A 172 3.37 7.20 5.70
C ASP A 172 1.87 7.41 5.68
N SER A 173 1.27 7.41 4.49
CA SER A 173 -0.18 7.47 4.31
C SER A 173 -0.57 6.55 3.17
N GLU A 174 -0.88 5.29 3.49
CA GLU A 174 -1.37 4.33 2.50
C GLU A 174 -2.71 4.82 1.93
N GLY A 175 -2.66 5.48 0.77
CA GLY A 175 -3.82 6.07 0.07
C GLY A 175 -3.65 7.51 -0.40
N TYR A 176 -2.74 8.28 0.19
CA TYR A 176 -2.30 9.59 -0.32
C TYR A 176 -0.93 9.42 -0.96
N LYS A 177 -0.92 8.92 -2.20
CA LYS A 177 0.23 9.20 -3.05
C LYS A 177 0.12 10.68 -3.40
N GLU A 178 0.92 11.54 -2.79
CA GLU A 178 1.45 12.69 -3.53
C GLU A 178 1.81 12.19 -4.94
N GLU A 179 1.48 12.96 -5.97
CA GLU A 179 1.91 12.63 -7.32
C GLU A 179 3.42 12.34 -7.26
N CYS A 180 3.80 11.06 -7.41
CA CYS A 180 5.21 10.66 -7.23
C CYS A 180 6.10 11.22 -8.36
N LEU A 181 5.50 11.92 -9.31
CA LEU A 181 6.12 12.66 -10.38
C LEU A 181 5.96 14.16 -10.04
N PRO A 182 7.05 14.94 -10.01
CA PRO A 182 6.95 16.38 -9.82
C PRO A 182 6.02 17.01 -10.87
N GLU A 183 5.10 17.89 -10.46
CA GLU A 183 4.16 18.57 -11.36
C GLU A 183 4.90 19.37 -12.47
N ASN A 184 6.12 19.84 -12.19
CA ASN A 184 6.96 20.59 -13.12
C ASN A 184 8.07 19.74 -13.78
N LEU A 185 7.97 18.41 -13.78
CA LEU A 185 9.02 17.51 -14.27
C LEU A 185 9.46 17.81 -15.72
N ASN A 186 8.56 18.32 -16.57
CA ASN A 186 8.85 18.68 -17.95
C ASN A 186 9.16 20.18 -18.16
N ASP A 187 9.23 20.98 -17.09
CA ASP A 187 9.57 22.40 -17.18
C ASP A 187 11.10 22.61 -17.29
N ASP A 188 11.50 23.62 -18.05
CA ASP A 188 12.88 24.10 -18.12
C ASP A 188 13.36 24.67 -16.76
N SER A 189 12.44 25.06 -15.87
CA SER A 189 12.76 25.44 -14.50
C SER A 189 13.27 24.26 -13.65
N PHE A 190 12.79 23.05 -13.94
CA PHE A 190 13.19 21.82 -13.26
C PHE A 190 14.43 21.19 -13.91
N ILE A 191 14.52 21.22 -15.23
CA ILE A 191 15.63 20.63 -16.00
C ILE A 191 16.53 21.73 -16.58
N ASP A 192 17.68 21.97 -15.94
CA ASP A 192 18.69 22.88 -16.47
C ASP A 192 19.36 22.29 -17.73
N SER A 193 18.85 22.69 -18.89
CA SER A 193 19.30 22.23 -20.21
C SER A 193 20.77 22.61 -20.54
N ARG A 194 21.41 23.47 -19.73
CA ARG A 194 22.83 23.81 -19.87
C ARG A 194 23.75 22.66 -19.49
N TYR A 195 23.28 21.72 -18.67
CA TYR A 195 24.07 20.58 -18.19
C TYR A 195 23.52 19.24 -18.67
N PRO A 196 24.38 18.26 -18.99
CA PRO A 196 23.94 16.90 -19.26
C PRO A 196 23.26 16.31 -18.02
N SER A 197 21.98 15.99 -18.15
CA SER A 197 21.16 15.47 -17.05
C SER A 197 20.65 14.07 -17.37
N LEU A 198 20.50 13.23 -16.34
CA LEU A 198 19.91 11.89 -16.45
C LEU A 198 18.78 11.76 -15.43
N ILE A 199 17.56 11.53 -15.92
CA ILE A 199 16.40 11.22 -15.09
C ILE A 199 16.23 9.69 -15.07
N ILE A 200 16.12 9.10 -13.89
CA ILE A 200 15.86 7.67 -13.68
C ILE A 200 14.51 7.54 -12.97
N LEU A 201 13.57 6.89 -13.64
CA LEU A 201 12.22 6.61 -13.12
C LEU A 201 12.16 5.13 -12.73
N ASP A 202 12.29 4.86 -11.43
CA ASP A 202 12.29 3.51 -10.86
C ASP A 202 11.04 3.27 -9.99
N ASP A 203 10.49 2.07 -10.07
CA ASP A 203 9.25 1.63 -9.39
C ASP A 203 7.98 2.50 -9.60
N LEU A 204 8.00 3.42 -10.58
CA LEU A 204 6.89 4.29 -10.92
C LEU A 204 6.07 3.80 -12.14
N MET A 205 6.08 2.50 -12.45
CA MET A 205 5.50 1.93 -13.68
C MET A 205 4.06 2.40 -13.96
N ARG A 206 3.21 2.50 -12.94
CA ARG A 206 1.80 2.90 -13.13
C ARG A 206 1.65 4.39 -13.37
N ASP A 207 2.44 5.20 -12.67
CA ASP A 207 2.36 6.66 -12.71
C ASP A 207 2.99 7.17 -14.00
N VAL A 208 4.16 6.65 -14.36
CA VAL A 208 4.87 6.92 -15.62
C VAL A 208 4.03 6.59 -16.85
N THR A 209 3.35 5.44 -16.86
CA THR A 209 2.62 4.99 -18.06
C THR A 209 1.29 5.72 -18.29
N ASN A 210 0.88 6.58 -17.35
CA ASN A 210 -0.31 7.44 -17.46
C ASN A 210 0.01 8.94 -17.44
N SER A 211 1.26 9.34 -17.20
CA SER A 211 1.70 10.74 -17.20
C SER A 211 2.01 11.23 -18.61
N LYS A 212 1.39 12.36 -18.99
CA LYS A 212 1.68 13.05 -20.25
C LYS A 212 3.07 13.70 -20.21
N ASP A 213 3.45 14.32 -19.11
CA ASP A 213 4.75 15.00 -18.98
C ASP A 213 5.92 14.04 -19.14
N VAL A 214 5.81 12.85 -18.53
CA VAL A 214 6.81 11.80 -18.73
C VAL A 214 6.81 11.30 -20.18
N CYS A 215 5.64 11.21 -20.83
CA CYS A 215 5.56 10.87 -22.25
C CYS A 215 6.30 11.90 -23.11
N GLU A 216 6.09 13.19 -22.86
CA GLU A 216 6.73 14.30 -23.58
C GLU A 216 8.26 14.29 -23.44
N LEU A 217 8.80 13.87 -22.29
CA LEU A 217 10.24 13.64 -22.13
C LEU A 217 10.79 12.57 -23.12
N PHE A 218 10.00 11.54 -23.43
CA PHE A 218 10.39 10.49 -24.38
C PHE A 218 10.15 10.89 -25.85
N VAL A 219 9.23 11.81 -26.14
CA VAL A 219 8.89 12.23 -27.51
C VAL A 219 9.77 13.38 -27.99
N GLU A 220 9.88 14.45 -27.19
CA GLU A 220 10.55 15.70 -27.58
C GLU A 220 11.59 16.14 -26.54
N GLY A 221 11.30 16.03 -25.25
CA GLY A 221 12.13 16.59 -24.18
C GLY A 221 13.58 16.11 -24.21
N SER A 222 13.81 14.79 -24.26
CA SER A 222 15.16 14.20 -24.33
C SER A 222 15.88 14.43 -25.66
N HIS A 223 15.16 14.82 -26.71
CA HIS A 223 15.74 15.12 -28.03
C HIS A 223 16.21 16.57 -28.15
N HIS A 224 15.49 17.50 -27.51
CA HIS A 224 15.75 18.94 -27.58
C HIS A 224 16.54 19.49 -26.38
N ARG A 225 16.54 18.77 -25.25
CA ARG A 225 17.33 19.11 -24.06
C ARG A 225 18.57 18.22 -23.97
N ASN A 226 19.57 18.68 -23.21
CA ASN A 226 20.75 17.88 -22.88
C ASN A 226 20.40 16.82 -21.80
N LEU A 227 19.42 15.98 -22.10
CA LEU A 227 18.72 15.15 -21.13
C LEU A 227 18.62 13.71 -21.64
N SER A 228 18.99 12.77 -20.78
CA SER A 228 18.68 11.35 -20.95
C SER A 228 17.61 10.95 -19.96
N VAL A 229 16.67 10.10 -20.39
CA VAL A 229 15.65 9.54 -19.51
C VAL A 229 15.71 8.02 -19.54
N ALA A 230 15.76 7.41 -18.37
CA ALA A 230 15.73 5.97 -18.18
C ALA A 230 14.49 5.61 -17.35
N CYS A 231 13.63 4.76 -17.89
CA CYS A 231 12.48 4.24 -17.16
C CYS A 231 12.62 2.74 -16.93
N ILE A 232 12.52 2.32 -15.67
CA ILE A 232 12.61 0.93 -15.25
C ILE A 232 11.19 0.39 -15.07
N LEU A 233 10.83 -0.59 -15.92
CA LEU A 233 9.49 -1.16 -15.95
C LEU A 233 9.53 -2.64 -15.56
N GLN A 234 8.62 -3.05 -14.69
CA GLN A 234 8.44 -4.46 -14.33
C GLN A 234 7.86 -5.30 -15.50
N ASN A 235 7.13 -4.64 -16.41
CA ASN A 235 6.56 -5.23 -17.61
C ASN A 235 6.68 -4.25 -18.78
N ALA A 236 7.29 -4.70 -19.88
CA ALA A 236 7.47 -3.89 -21.10
C ALA A 236 6.15 -3.51 -21.79
N PHE A 237 5.03 -4.17 -21.47
CA PHE A 237 3.70 -3.90 -22.00
C PHE A 237 2.69 -3.63 -20.87
N SER A 238 3.06 -2.76 -19.94
CA SER A 238 2.18 -2.27 -18.88
C SER A 238 0.94 -1.56 -19.44
N LYS A 239 -0.18 -1.62 -18.71
CA LYS A 239 -1.41 -0.92 -19.10
C LYS A 239 -1.30 0.55 -18.67
N GLY A 240 -1.27 1.46 -19.63
CA GLY A 240 -1.33 2.90 -19.43
C GLY A 240 -1.53 3.61 -20.76
N LYS A 241 -2.12 4.81 -20.73
CA LYS A 241 -2.45 5.58 -21.95
C LYS A 241 -1.21 5.89 -22.79
N GLU A 242 -0.09 6.18 -22.12
CA GLU A 242 1.14 6.66 -22.75
C GLU A 242 2.19 5.56 -23.00
N SER A 243 1.99 4.37 -22.42
CA SER A 243 2.96 3.27 -22.47
C SER A 243 3.42 2.91 -23.89
N ARG A 244 2.50 2.92 -24.86
CA ARG A 244 2.81 2.60 -26.26
C ARG A 244 3.67 3.68 -26.89
N THR A 245 3.32 4.94 -26.70
CA THR A 245 4.02 6.10 -27.26
C THR A 245 5.46 6.16 -26.73
N MET A 246 5.63 6.02 -25.41
CA MET A 246 6.95 5.94 -24.78
C MET A 246 7.81 4.79 -25.34
N SER A 247 7.22 3.59 -25.46
CA SER A 247 7.95 2.42 -25.97
C SER A 247 8.39 2.57 -27.43
N ILE A 248 7.63 3.28 -28.26
CA ILE A 248 7.98 3.51 -29.68
C ILE A 248 9.08 4.57 -29.81
N ASN A 249 9.07 5.61 -28.98
CA ASN A 249 10.06 6.69 -29.02
C ASN A 249 11.36 6.37 -28.24
N SER A 250 11.38 5.28 -27.47
CA SER A 250 12.58 4.82 -26.78
C SER A 250 13.72 4.51 -27.75
N GLN A 251 14.89 5.13 -27.54
CA GLN A 251 16.08 4.88 -28.37
C GLN A 251 16.76 3.55 -28.05
N TYR A 252 16.62 3.10 -26.80
CA TYR A 252 17.24 1.88 -26.30
C TYR A 252 16.24 1.14 -25.42
N ILE A 253 16.26 -0.19 -25.49
CA ILE A 253 15.49 -1.07 -24.60
C ILE A 253 16.43 -2.13 -24.04
N VAL A 254 16.37 -2.36 -22.74
CA VAL A 254 17.06 -3.48 -22.08
C VAL A 254 16.01 -4.48 -21.63
N LEU A 255 16.10 -5.72 -22.10
CA LEU A 255 15.25 -6.81 -21.66
C LEU A 255 16.02 -7.77 -20.74
N PHE A 256 15.58 -7.87 -19.49
CA PHE A 256 16.06 -8.87 -18.55
C PHE A 256 15.31 -10.20 -18.66
N LYS A 257 15.86 -11.24 -18.02
CA LYS A 257 15.22 -12.55 -17.93
C LYS A 257 13.91 -12.48 -17.13
N ASN A 258 12.78 -12.74 -17.79
CA ASN A 258 11.51 -12.97 -17.12
C ASN A 258 11.04 -14.42 -17.37
N PRO A 259 11.20 -15.35 -16.40
CA PRO A 259 10.80 -16.74 -16.56
C PRO A 259 9.29 -16.94 -16.77
N ARG A 260 8.47 -15.95 -16.36
CA ARG A 260 7.00 -16.02 -16.44
C ARG A 260 6.47 -15.43 -17.74
N ASP A 261 7.06 -14.34 -18.21
CA ASP A 261 6.63 -13.64 -19.41
C ASP A 261 7.60 -13.86 -20.59
N GLN A 262 7.26 -14.83 -21.42
CA GLN A 262 7.91 -15.08 -22.70
C GLN A 262 7.13 -14.44 -23.88
N VAL A 263 5.96 -13.85 -23.60
CA VAL A 263 5.10 -13.23 -24.61
C VAL A 263 5.68 -11.87 -24.98
N GLY A 264 6.14 -11.09 -23.99
CA GLY A 264 6.76 -9.78 -24.22
C GLY A 264 7.91 -9.81 -25.23
N PRO A 265 8.99 -10.59 -24.98
CA PRO A 265 10.10 -10.73 -25.93
C PRO A 265 9.65 -11.23 -27.32
N ALA A 266 8.63 -12.09 -27.39
CA ALA A 266 8.09 -12.57 -28.66
C ALA A 266 7.31 -11.50 -29.43
N ILE A 267 6.73 -10.51 -28.76
CA ILE A 267 6.10 -9.34 -29.41
C ILE A 267 7.19 -8.47 -30.04
N PHE A 268 8.24 -8.10 -29.29
CA PHE A 268 9.39 -7.36 -29.84
C PHE A 268 10.02 -8.08 -31.04
N ALA A 269 10.22 -9.40 -30.94
CA ALA A 269 10.74 -10.20 -32.04
C ALA A 269 9.91 -10.11 -33.32
N ARG A 270 8.57 -10.09 -33.21
CA ARG A 270 7.66 -10.00 -34.36
C ARG A 270 7.59 -8.59 -34.93
N GLN A 271 7.69 -7.56 -34.09
CA GLN A 271 7.66 -6.17 -34.51
C GLN A 271 8.97 -5.77 -35.21
N MET A 272 10.12 -6.14 -34.65
CA MET A 272 11.43 -5.79 -35.21
C MET A 272 11.85 -6.71 -36.36
N TYR A 273 11.54 -8.00 -36.29
CA TYR A 273 11.97 -9.01 -37.26
C TYR A 273 10.78 -9.83 -37.80
N PRO A 274 9.80 -9.22 -38.49
CA PRO A 274 8.58 -9.91 -38.92
C PRO A 274 8.85 -11.16 -39.77
N ASN A 275 9.90 -11.10 -40.59
CA ASN A 275 10.31 -12.21 -41.47
C ASN A 275 11.23 -13.24 -40.78
N ASN A 276 11.84 -12.90 -39.64
CA ASN A 276 12.71 -13.80 -38.89
C ASN A 276 12.72 -13.54 -37.36
N PRO A 277 11.60 -13.77 -36.66
CA PRO A 277 11.53 -13.53 -35.21
C PRO A 277 12.50 -14.43 -34.41
N LYS A 278 12.95 -15.53 -35.01
CA LYS A 278 13.89 -16.47 -34.39
C LYS A 278 15.27 -15.82 -34.16
N LYS A 279 15.72 -14.89 -35.02
CA LYS A 279 16.99 -14.15 -34.84
C LYS A 279 17.02 -13.47 -33.47
N PHE A 280 15.97 -12.70 -33.17
CA PHE A 280 15.80 -12.02 -31.89
C PHE A 280 15.67 -12.99 -30.72
N MET A 281 14.77 -13.97 -30.82
CA MET A 281 14.52 -14.90 -29.70
C MET A 281 15.74 -15.75 -29.34
N ASN A 282 16.60 -16.07 -30.31
CA ASN A 282 17.87 -16.75 -30.05
C ASN A 282 18.84 -15.85 -29.28
N LYS A 283 18.97 -14.58 -29.68
CA LYS A 283 19.79 -13.58 -28.97
C LYS A 283 19.28 -13.31 -27.56
N TYR A 284 17.96 -13.21 -27.38
CA TYR A 284 17.36 -13.06 -26.04
C TYR A 284 17.69 -14.26 -25.14
N LYS A 285 17.55 -15.49 -25.64
CA LYS A 285 17.91 -16.70 -24.88
C LYS A 285 19.39 -16.77 -24.54
N GLU A 286 20.26 -16.35 -25.47
CA GLU A 286 21.71 -16.26 -25.29
C GLU A 286 22.05 -15.27 -24.17
N GLY A 287 21.53 -14.03 -24.26
CA GLY A 287 21.78 -12.99 -23.25
C GLY A 287 21.17 -13.29 -21.87
N THR A 288 20.03 -13.99 -21.82
CA THR A 288 19.32 -14.31 -20.57
C THR A 288 19.61 -15.73 -20.04
N GLN A 289 20.66 -16.38 -20.55
CA GLN A 289 21.03 -17.72 -20.11
C GLN A 289 21.43 -17.72 -18.62
N GLN A 290 22.26 -16.76 -18.21
CA GLN A 290 22.74 -16.59 -16.84
C GLN A 290 21.77 -15.73 -15.99
N PRO A 291 21.79 -15.85 -14.64
CA PRO A 291 21.15 -14.88 -13.75
C PRO A 291 21.61 -13.46 -14.07
N TYR A 292 20.69 -12.48 -14.02
CA TYR A 292 20.94 -11.06 -14.35
C TYR A 292 21.39 -10.77 -15.79
N GLY A 293 21.45 -11.77 -16.66
CA GLY A 293 21.72 -11.60 -18.08
C GLY A 293 20.64 -10.78 -18.79
N SER A 294 21.04 -10.00 -19.78
CA SER A 294 20.18 -9.04 -20.49
C SER A 294 20.46 -8.99 -21.99
N LEU A 295 19.41 -8.63 -22.73
CA LEU A 295 19.49 -8.27 -24.14
C LEU A 295 19.32 -6.75 -24.26
N PHE A 296 20.35 -6.07 -24.75
CA PHE A 296 20.28 -4.67 -25.15
C PHE A 296 19.82 -4.55 -26.60
N ILE A 297 18.86 -3.67 -26.82
CA ILE A 297 18.22 -3.41 -28.09
C ILE A 297 18.47 -1.94 -28.44
N ASP A 298 19.12 -1.70 -29.57
CA ASP A 298 19.39 -0.38 -30.12
C ASP A 298 18.39 -0.07 -31.23
N LEU A 299 17.50 0.88 -30.95
CA LEU A 299 16.39 1.28 -31.83
C LEU A 299 16.72 2.53 -32.65
N LYS A 300 17.95 3.06 -32.58
CA LYS A 300 18.33 4.23 -33.38
C LYS A 300 18.29 3.93 -34.86
N GLN A 301 17.85 4.90 -35.65
CA GLN A 301 17.67 4.74 -37.10
C GLN A 301 19.01 4.49 -37.83
N ASN A 302 20.10 5.04 -37.31
CA ASN A 302 21.45 4.92 -37.90
C ASN A 302 22.22 3.67 -37.45
N THR A 303 21.66 2.84 -36.56
CA THR A 303 22.32 1.61 -36.10
C THR A 303 22.21 0.49 -37.16
N PRO A 304 23.33 -0.11 -37.61
CA PRO A 304 23.30 -1.25 -38.53
C PRO A 304 22.53 -2.43 -37.96
N GLU A 305 21.83 -3.17 -38.83
CA GLU A 305 20.88 -4.22 -38.43
C GLU A 305 21.51 -5.37 -37.63
N ASP A 306 22.80 -5.65 -37.86
CA ASP A 306 23.54 -6.69 -37.13
C ASP A 306 24.09 -6.22 -35.78
N ASP A 307 24.14 -4.90 -35.55
CA ASP A 307 24.62 -4.29 -34.31
C ASP A 307 23.48 -3.92 -33.34
N ARG A 308 22.22 -4.06 -33.76
CA ARG A 308 21.02 -3.70 -32.96
C ARG A 308 20.84 -4.53 -31.70
N LEU A 309 21.31 -5.78 -31.68
CA LEU A 309 21.10 -6.71 -30.58
C LEU A 309 22.43 -7.04 -29.90
N LYS A 310 22.70 -6.43 -28.74
CA LYS A 310 23.93 -6.64 -27.95
C LYS A 310 23.60 -7.38 -26.66
N LEU A 311 24.51 -8.25 -26.23
CA LEU A 311 24.32 -9.05 -25.02
C LEU A 311 25.06 -8.39 -23.86
N ASN A 312 24.43 -8.38 -22.69
CA ASN A 312 25.05 -8.06 -21.40
C ASN A 312 25.94 -6.80 -21.40
N ILE A 313 25.40 -5.67 -21.86
CA ILE A 313 26.16 -4.40 -21.93
C ILE A 313 26.58 -3.86 -20.56
N PHE A 314 26.00 -4.39 -19.47
CA PHE A 314 26.34 -4.04 -18.09
C PHE A 314 27.40 -4.96 -17.48
N GLU A 315 27.87 -5.98 -18.20
CA GLU A 315 29.02 -6.79 -17.77
C GLU A 315 30.31 -5.99 -17.99
N ASN A 316 30.90 -5.53 -16.88
CA ASN A 316 32.16 -4.79 -16.87
C ASN A 316 33.31 -5.64 -17.42
N LYS A 317 33.64 -5.50 -18.71
CA LYS A 317 34.87 -6.08 -19.29
C LYS A 317 36.16 -5.32 -18.90
N ASN A 318 36.06 -4.23 -18.14
CA ASN A 318 37.21 -3.37 -17.77
C ASN A 318 37.51 -3.28 -16.26
N MET A 319 37.05 -4.24 -15.44
CA MET A 319 37.58 -4.44 -14.08
C MET A 319 38.48 -5.68 -13.93
N ILE A 320 38.99 -6.21 -15.03
CA ILE A 320 40.04 -7.24 -15.02
C ILE A 320 41.40 -6.54 -15.04
N GLY A 321 41.72 -5.85 -13.93
CA GLY A 321 42.94 -5.06 -13.79
C GLY A 321 43.16 -4.55 -12.37
N GLY A 322 42.62 -5.24 -11.38
CA GLY A 322 42.77 -4.93 -9.97
C GLY A 322 42.03 -5.99 -9.19
N GLY A 323 42.77 -6.88 -8.53
CA GLY A 323 42.24 -8.11 -7.95
C GLY A 323 41.02 -7.89 -7.06
N VAL A 324 39.86 -8.26 -7.58
CA VAL A 324 38.78 -8.82 -6.78
C VAL A 324 38.57 -10.21 -7.34
N SER A 325 39.03 -11.21 -6.59
CA SER A 325 38.78 -12.61 -6.90
C SER A 325 37.27 -12.81 -7.07
N GLU A 326 36.88 -13.31 -8.24
CA GLU A 326 35.60 -13.99 -8.44
C GLU A 326 35.59 -15.26 -7.57
N GLU A 327 35.41 -15.10 -6.26
CA GLU A 327 34.80 -16.15 -5.47
C GLU A 327 33.31 -16.09 -5.77
N TYR A 328 32.89 -16.93 -6.72
CA TYR A 328 31.61 -17.59 -6.61
C TYR A 328 31.47 -18.02 -5.16
N ILE A 329 30.56 -17.39 -4.42
CA ILE A 329 30.14 -17.86 -3.10
C ILE A 329 29.55 -19.23 -3.36
N SER A 330 30.41 -20.25 -3.28
CA SER A 330 30.04 -21.62 -3.04
C SER A 330 29.00 -21.55 -1.95
N ARG A 331 27.83 -22.15 -2.20
CA ARG A 331 26.84 -22.43 -1.17
C ARG A 331 27.59 -22.97 0.05
N LYS A 332 27.87 -22.11 1.03
CA LYS A 332 27.83 -22.55 2.41
C LYS A 332 26.41 -23.05 2.52
N GLU A 333 26.27 -24.35 2.66
CA GLU A 333 25.08 -24.91 3.28
C GLU A 333 24.85 -24.03 4.51
N LEU A 334 23.86 -23.16 4.41
CA LEU A 334 23.29 -22.52 5.57
C LEU A 334 22.66 -23.69 6.31
N GLU A 335 23.44 -24.31 7.19
CA GLU A 335 22.84 -25.14 8.21
C GLU A 335 21.84 -24.23 8.94
N PRO A 336 20.59 -24.68 9.13
CA PRO A 336 19.65 -24.01 10.00
C PRO A 336 20.36 -23.70 11.32
N PRO A 337 20.06 -22.57 11.99
CA PRO A 337 20.61 -22.31 13.31
C PRO A 337 20.39 -23.57 14.17
N GLN A 338 21.48 -24.15 14.66
CA GLN A 338 21.42 -25.25 15.60
C GLN A 338 20.85 -24.67 16.89
N PHE A 339 19.54 -24.88 17.10
CA PHE A 339 18.93 -24.67 18.40
C PHE A 339 19.65 -25.59 19.37
N GLU A 340 20.31 -25.03 20.40
CA GLU A 340 20.84 -25.83 21.49
C GLU A 340 19.71 -26.70 22.05
N GLU A 341 19.92 -28.01 22.08
CA GLU A 341 19.01 -29.04 22.61
C GLU A 341 18.77 -28.95 24.13
N SER A 342 18.85 -27.75 24.71
CA SER A 342 18.47 -27.51 26.11
C SER A 342 16.98 -27.19 26.28
N PHE A 343 16.17 -27.28 25.24
CA PHE A 343 14.71 -27.36 25.38
C PHE A 343 14.33 -28.78 25.83
N GLN A 344 14.63 -29.10 27.09
CA GLN A 344 14.05 -30.26 27.75
C GLN A 344 12.53 -30.06 27.77
N SER A 345 11.88 -30.77 26.86
CA SER A 345 10.46 -30.94 26.74
C SER A 345 9.89 -31.55 28.03
N GLU A 346 9.46 -30.72 28.97
CA GLU A 346 8.55 -31.15 30.03
C GLU A 346 7.70 -29.98 30.57
N GLN A 347 7.24 -29.10 29.68
CA GLN A 347 6.04 -28.28 29.92
C GLN A 347 5.27 -28.20 28.61
N THR A 348 4.32 -29.13 28.44
CA THR A 348 3.18 -28.90 27.56
C THR A 348 2.47 -27.65 28.06
N TYR A 349 2.76 -26.50 27.45
CA TYR A 349 1.86 -25.36 27.44
C TYR A 349 0.61 -25.81 26.68
N LEU A 350 -0.33 -26.41 27.41
CA LEU A 350 -1.72 -26.38 27.00
C LEU A 350 -2.18 -24.95 27.26
N PRO A 351 -2.59 -24.18 26.24
CA PRO A 351 -3.21 -22.89 26.47
C PRO A 351 -4.41 -23.09 27.40
N ASP A 352 -4.59 -22.20 28.36
CA ASP A 352 -5.82 -22.11 29.14
C ASP A 352 -7.00 -22.08 28.13
N GLU A 353 -8.08 -22.84 28.36
CA GLU A 353 -9.22 -22.97 27.42
C GLU A 353 -9.90 -21.62 27.07
N LYS A 354 -9.47 -20.52 27.67
CA LYS A 354 -9.96 -19.15 27.47
C LYS A 354 -9.18 -18.33 26.43
N GLU A 355 -8.05 -18.81 25.92
CA GLU A 355 -7.19 -18.07 24.96
C GLU A 355 -7.05 -18.75 23.58
N ILE A 356 -7.99 -19.63 23.23
CA ILE A 356 -8.02 -20.19 21.88
C ILE A 356 -8.63 -19.14 20.94
N MET A 357 -7.75 -18.42 20.23
CA MET A 357 -8.20 -17.51 19.17
C MET A 357 -8.93 -18.32 18.09
N PRO A 358 -10.19 -17.98 17.77
CA PRO A 358 -10.99 -18.71 16.79
C PRO A 358 -10.35 -18.63 15.40
N SER A 359 -10.15 -19.79 14.76
CA SER A 359 -9.62 -19.87 13.40
C SER A 359 -10.66 -20.33 12.39
N CYS A 360 -10.56 -19.86 11.15
CA CYS A 360 -11.41 -20.32 10.06
C CYS A 360 -10.95 -21.71 9.60
N ASP A 361 -11.82 -22.72 9.72
CA ASP A 361 -11.54 -24.09 9.29
C ASP A 361 -11.22 -24.21 7.79
N ASP A 362 -11.71 -23.28 6.97
CA ASP A 362 -11.58 -23.34 5.51
C ASP A 362 -10.28 -22.70 5.01
N CYS A 363 -9.88 -21.55 5.57
CA CYS A 363 -8.70 -20.80 5.11
C CYS A 363 -7.54 -20.72 6.13
N GLY A 364 -7.75 -21.15 7.37
CA GLY A 364 -6.76 -21.16 8.44
C GLY A 364 -6.45 -19.81 9.08
N VAL A 365 -7.13 -18.72 8.69
CA VAL A 365 -6.94 -17.39 9.29
C VAL A 365 -7.46 -17.39 10.73
N VAL A 366 -6.69 -16.82 11.63
CA VAL A 366 -6.98 -16.74 13.07
C VAL A 366 -7.55 -15.36 13.38
N PHE A 367 -8.58 -15.30 14.21
CA PHE A 367 -9.32 -14.08 14.54
C PHE A 367 -9.26 -13.81 16.03
N GLU A 368 -9.22 -12.54 16.39
CA GLU A 368 -9.25 -12.07 17.78
C GLU A 368 -10.58 -12.43 18.47
N SER A 369 -11.68 -12.47 17.71
CA SER A 369 -13.01 -12.74 18.23
C SER A 369 -13.83 -13.68 17.33
N VAL A 370 -14.78 -14.41 17.94
CA VAL A 370 -15.73 -15.28 17.22
C VAL A 370 -16.61 -14.47 16.23
N PRO A 371 -17.07 -13.24 16.56
CA PRO A 371 -17.73 -12.36 15.59
C PRO A 371 -16.89 -12.06 14.34
N ASP A 372 -15.58 -11.85 14.47
CA ASP A 372 -14.71 -11.57 13.33
C ASP A 372 -14.49 -12.81 12.45
N LEU A 373 -14.37 -13.97 13.08
CA LEU A 373 -14.42 -15.25 12.38
C LEU A 373 -15.74 -15.40 11.60
N ALA A 374 -16.89 -15.11 12.23
CA ALA A 374 -18.19 -15.21 11.58
C ALA A 374 -18.34 -14.22 10.41
N ARG A 375 -17.83 -12.99 10.57
CA ARG A 375 -17.80 -11.95 9.52
C ARG A 375 -16.93 -12.39 8.35
N HIS A 376 -15.76 -12.93 8.63
CA HIS A 376 -14.87 -13.51 7.63
C HIS A 376 -15.53 -14.67 6.88
N MET A 377 -16.10 -15.64 7.60
CA MET A 377 -16.78 -16.80 7.01
C MET A 377 -17.94 -16.38 6.10
N ASN A 378 -18.68 -15.32 6.44
CA ASN A 378 -19.86 -14.89 5.69
C ASN A 378 -19.57 -13.89 4.57
N LYS A 379 -18.62 -12.95 4.73
CA LYS A 379 -18.43 -11.84 3.79
C LYS A 379 -17.25 -12.03 2.83
N TRP A 380 -16.12 -12.61 3.25
CA TRP A 380 -14.88 -12.51 2.46
C TRP A 380 -13.90 -13.67 2.58
N CYS A 381 -14.28 -14.81 3.17
CA CYS A 381 -13.42 -15.98 3.21
C CYS A 381 -13.00 -16.39 1.78
N PRO A 382 -11.69 -16.40 1.45
CA PRO A 382 -11.22 -16.61 0.08
C PRO A 382 -11.60 -17.98 -0.49
N GLU A 383 -11.79 -18.95 0.41
CA GLU A 383 -12.18 -20.33 0.14
C GLU A 383 -13.71 -20.51 0.10
N ASN A 384 -14.50 -19.52 0.56
CA ASN A 384 -15.98 -19.56 0.61
C ASN A 384 -16.66 -18.80 -0.55
N ASN A 385 -15.89 -18.15 -1.42
CA ASN A 385 -16.42 -17.31 -2.50
C ASN A 385 -17.30 -18.05 -3.55
N ASP A 386 -17.33 -19.39 -3.56
CA ASP A 386 -18.17 -20.20 -4.46
C ASP A 386 -19.06 -21.24 -3.75
N LEU A 387 -19.12 -21.25 -2.41
CA LEU A 387 -19.95 -22.18 -1.65
C LEU A 387 -21.00 -21.44 -0.82
N LYS A 388 -22.08 -20.99 -1.49
CA LYS A 388 -23.40 -20.88 -0.84
C LYS A 388 -23.91 -22.29 -0.50
N ARG A 389 -23.19 -23.04 0.35
CA ARG A 389 -23.66 -24.32 0.90
C ARG A 389 -24.42 -24.04 2.18
N LYS A 390 -25.73 -24.27 2.08
CA LYS A 390 -26.61 -24.65 3.18
C LYS A 390 -25.86 -25.56 4.18
N ARG A 391 -25.35 -25.00 5.28
CA ARG A 391 -25.14 -25.76 6.51
C ARG A 391 -26.45 -25.67 7.28
N ASN A 392 -27.12 -26.81 7.43
CA ASN A 392 -28.21 -26.95 8.39
C ASN A 392 -27.60 -26.81 9.79
N LEU A 393 -27.58 -25.59 10.33
CA LEU A 393 -27.43 -25.39 11.76
C LEU A 393 -28.66 -26.02 12.43
N ARG A 394 -28.45 -26.72 13.55
CA ARG A 394 -29.53 -27.29 14.35
C ARG A 394 -30.30 -26.12 14.98
N ASP A 395 -31.63 -26.25 15.07
CA ASP A 395 -32.54 -25.20 15.53
C ASP A 395 -32.27 -24.70 16.97
N GLU A 396 -31.40 -25.37 17.72
CA GLU A 396 -31.06 -25.03 19.11
C GLU A 396 -30.01 -23.90 19.23
N ASP A 397 -29.33 -23.53 18.13
CA ASP A 397 -28.35 -22.42 18.09
C ASP A 397 -28.93 -21.11 17.51
N ILE A 398 -30.27 -21.04 17.30
CA ILE A 398 -30.95 -19.86 16.76
C ILE A 398 -31.47 -19.00 17.93
N PRO A 399 -30.96 -17.77 18.14
CA PRO A 399 -31.56 -16.84 19.08
C PRO A 399 -33.01 -16.55 18.70
N SER A 400 -33.91 -16.59 19.68
CA SER A 400 -35.36 -16.55 19.48
C SER A 400 -35.81 -15.39 18.57
N LYS A 401 -36.75 -15.68 17.66
CA LYS A 401 -37.40 -14.78 16.67
C LYS A 401 -38.23 -13.62 17.28
N LYS A 402 -37.77 -12.98 18.36
CA LYS A 402 -38.46 -11.83 18.97
C LYS A 402 -37.51 -10.66 19.27
N SER A 403 -36.90 -10.14 18.22
CA SER A 403 -36.49 -8.73 18.14
C SER A 403 -36.09 -8.41 16.70
N ARG A 404 -37.07 -8.31 15.80
CA ARG A 404 -36.94 -7.42 14.64
C ARG A 404 -37.07 -5.99 15.18
N VAL A 405 -35.99 -5.50 15.77
CA VAL A 405 -35.69 -4.08 15.77
C VAL A 405 -34.70 -3.92 14.65
N ASN A 406 -34.98 -2.99 13.75
CA ASN A 406 -34.20 -2.69 12.56
C ASN A 406 -32.70 -2.74 12.88
N GLU A 407 -32.00 -3.73 12.31
CA GLU A 407 -30.58 -3.61 12.03
C GLU A 407 -30.47 -2.44 11.04
N ILE A 408 -30.22 -1.25 11.58
CA ILE A 408 -29.64 -0.14 10.83
C ILE A 408 -28.20 -0.57 10.62
N ASP A 409 -27.82 -0.66 9.35
CA ASP A 409 -26.45 -0.88 8.92
C ASP A 409 -25.53 0.14 9.62
N ILE A 410 -24.66 -0.35 10.50
CA ILE A 410 -23.67 0.48 11.22
C ILE A 410 -22.57 1.00 10.27
N GLU A 411 -22.57 0.55 9.00
CA GLU A 411 -21.68 1.06 7.94
C GLU A 411 -22.05 2.50 7.48
N ASP A 412 -23.27 3.00 7.70
CA ASP A 412 -23.66 4.37 7.30
C ASP A 412 -23.21 5.48 8.29
N GLY A 413 -22.75 5.13 9.49
CA GLY A 413 -22.48 6.11 10.55
C GLY A 413 -21.17 6.90 10.39
N GLU A 414 -20.12 6.26 9.86
CA GLU A 414 -18.80 6.89 9.67
C GLU A 414 -18.84 7.90 8.52
N ASP A 415 -19.47 7.53 7.39
CA ASP A 415 -19.66 8.43 6.26
C ASP A 415 -20.50 9.66 6.66
N MET A 416 -21.50 9.51 7.54
CA MET A 416 -22.32 10.65 7.98
C MET A 416 -21.54 11.69 8.79
N ALA A 417 -20.55 11.30 9.58
CA ALA A 417 -19.72 12.25 10.33
C ALA A 417 -18.80 13.04 9.38
N PHE A 418 -18.15 12.35 8.44
CA PHE A 418 -17.29 12.98 7.44
C PHE A 418 -18.08 13.89 6.49
N ILE A 419 -19.24 13.42 6.00
CA ILE A 419 -20.16 14.21 5.20
C ILE A 419 -20.58 15.46 5.99
N LYS A 420 -20.92 15.31 7.28
CA LYS A 420 -21.34 16.47 8.07
C LYS A 420 -20.22 17.48 8.29
N LEU A 421 -18.99 17.02 8.52
CA LEU A 421 -17.83 17.91 8.60
C LEU A 421 -17.59 18.66 7.29
N ALA A 422 -17.73 17.97 6.14
CA ALA A 422 -17.59 18.59 4.83
C ALA A 422 -18.72 19.60 4.54
N GLU A 423 -19.95 19.31 4.97
CA GLU A 423 -21.06 20.27 4.91
C GLU A 423 -20.76 21.51 5.76
N LEU A 424 -20.30 21.34 7.00
CA LEU A 424 -19.98 22.46 7.89
C LEU A 424 -18.81 23.30 7.36
N ALA A 425 -17.85 22.68 6.66
CA ALA A 425 -16.77 23.39 6.01
C ALA A 425 -17.29 24.28 4.87
N ARG A 426 -18.17 23.76 4.01
CA ARG A 426 -18.83 24.54 2.95
C ARG A 426 -19.75 25.63 3.50
N GLU A 427 -20.48 25.34 4.57
CA GLU A 427 -21.33 26.33 5.25
C GLU A 427 -20.50 27.50 5.78
N ALA A 428 -19.28 27.26 6.27
CA ALA A 428 -18.39 28.32 6.74
C ALA A 428 -17.91 29.25 5.62
N ASN A 429 -17.81 28.74 4.39
CA ASN A 429 -17.40 29.51 3.21
C ASN A 429 -18.57 29.97 2.33
N ALA A 430 -19.82 29.82 2.80
CA ALA A 430 -21.02 30.06 2.00
C ALA A 430 -21.12 31.51 1.50
N ASP A 431 -20.79 32.50 2.34
CA ASP A 431 -20.84 33.91 1.96
C ASP A 431 -19.83 34.24 0.84
N ILE A 432 -18.63 33.65 0.91
CA ILE A 432 -17.57 33.81 -0.12
C ILE A 432 -17.99 33.10 -1.41
N TRP A 433 -18.66 31.95 -1.29
CA TRP A 433 -19.21 31.22 -2.42
C TRP A 433 -20.28 32.03 -3.15
N GLU A 434 -21.23 32.62 -2.41
CA GLU A 434 -22.28 33.48 -2.97
C GLU A 434 -21.67 34.69 -3.70
N GLU A 435 -20.69 35.37 -3.11
CA GLU A 435 -19.99 36.50 -3.75
C GLU A 435 -19.28 36.09 -5.05
N LYS A 436 -18.61 34.93 -5.07
CA LYS A 436 -17.96 34.39 -6.28
C LYS A 436 -18.99 34.05 -7.36
N VAL A 437 -20.14 33.46 -7.00
CA VAL A 437 -21.20 33.12 -7.95
C VAL A 437 -21.79 34.39 -8.57
N ASP A 438 -22.12 35.39 -7.77
CA ASP A 438 -22.66 36.68 -8.24
C ASP A 438 -21.66 37.38 -9.19
N LYS A 439 -20.37 37.40 -8.84
CA LYS A 439 -19.31 37.95 -9.69
C LYS A 439 -19.23 37.26 -11.06
N TYR A 440 -19.39 35.94 -11.12
CA TYR A 440 -19.35 35.20 -12.39
C TYR A 440 -20.63 35.38 -13.20
N MET A 441 -21.78 35.49 -12.55
CA MET A 441 -23.07 35.77 -13.18
C MET A 441 -23.11 37.17 -13.81
N ASP A 442 -22.48 38.16 -13.16
CA ASP A 442 -22.32 39.52 -13.70
C ASP A 442 -21.43 39.56 -14.96
N GLY A 443 -20.62 38.52 -15.19
CA GLY A 443 -19.78 38.34 -16.37
C GLY A 443 -20.43 37.57 -17.52
N ASP A 444 -21.78 37.56 -17.62
CA ASP A 444 -22.57 36.82 -18.63
C ASP A 444 -22.42 35.28 -18.59
N MET A 445 -21.88 34.71 -17.49
CA MET A 445 -21.79 33.26 -17.30
C MET A 445 -23.15 32.66 -16.89
N LYS A 446 -23.48 31.46 -17.38
CA LYS A 446 -24.69 30.73 -16.93
C LYS A 446 -24.54 30.28 -15.46
N GLU A 447 -25.65 30.30 -14.73
CA GLU A 447 -25.74 29.95 -13.29
C GLU A 447 -25.06 28.62 -12.95
N ASP A 448 -25.37 27.55 -13.69
CA ASP A 448 -24.76 26.23 -13.45
C ASP A 448 -23.22 26.24 -13.61
N HIS A 449 -22.71 27.04 -14.56
CA HIS A 449 -21.27 27.18 -14.81
C HIS A 449 -20.60 28.08 -13.75
N ALA A 450 -21.27 29.16 -13.34
CA ALA A 450 -20.83 30.05 -12.27
C ALA A 450 -20.69 29.29 -10.94
N MET A 451 -21.71 28.50 -10.56
CA MET A 451 -21.68 27.64 -9.37
C MET A 451 -20.55 26.61 -9.42
N SER A 452 -20.36 25.96 -10.58
CA SER A 452 -19.29 24.97 -10.76
C SER A 452 -17.89 25.61 -10.65
N LYS A 453 -17.70 26.80 -11.25
CA LYS A 453 -16.45 27.56 -11.18
C LYS A 453 -16.16 28.04 -9.75
N ALA A 454 -17.17 28.54 -9.04
CA ALA A 454 -17.06 28.94 -7.64
C ALA A 454 -16.66 27.75 -6.75
N ASN A 455 -17.31 26.59 -6.89
CA ASN A 455 -16.95 25.36 -6.16
C ASN A 455 -15.51 24.92 -6.45
N ARG A 456 -15.04 25.01 -7.70
CA ARG A 456 -13.66 24.66 -8.06
C ARG A 456 -12.66 25.60 -7.40
N LYS A 457 -12.99 26.90 -7.34
CA LYS A 457 -12.15 27.97 -6.79
C LYS A 457 -12.24 28.14 -5.27
N LEU A 458 -13.10 27.39 -4.59
CA LEU A 458 -13.23 27.34 -3.13
C LEU A 458 -12.82 25.99 -2.54
N LYS A 459 -12.36 25.08 -3.40
CA LYS A 459 -12.06 23.71 -3.00
C LYS A 459 -10.97 23.66 -1.94
N ASP A 460 -9.93 24.49 -2.07
CA ASP A 460 -8.81 24.46 -1.13
C ASP A 460 -9.21 25.07 0.21
N GLU A 461 -9.98 26.16 0.20
CA GLU A 461 -10.52 26.78 1.40
C GLU A 461 -11.54 25.88 2.13
N ASP A 462 -12.39 25.16 1.39
CA ASP A 462 -13.29 24.15 1.95
C ASP A 462 -12.51 22.98 2.55
N MET A 463 -11.41 22.57 1.91
CA MET A 463 -10.55 21.52 2.40
C MET A 463 -9.79 21.92 3.66
N ASP A 464 -9.31 23.17 3.75
CA ASP A 464 -8.64 23.69 4.95
C ASP A 464 -9.61 23.75 6.13
N GLN A 465 -10.84 24.25 5.91
CA GLN A 465 -11.89 24.25 6.93
C GLN A 465 -12.25 22.83 7.36
N PHE A 466 -12.36 21.90 6.41
CA PHE A 466 -12.62 20.50 6.70
C PHE A 466 -11.49 19.89 7.54
N LEU A 467 -10.23 20.06 7.14
CA LEU A 467 -9.07 19.49 7.82
C LEU A 467 -8.90 20.05 9.23
N SER A 468 -9.13 21.35 9.42
CA SER A 468 -9.14 22.00 10.74
C SER A 468 -10.15 21.34 11.68
N ARG A 469 -11.41 21.23 11.24
CA ARG A 469 -12.48 20.60 12.03
C ARG A 469 -12.23 19.11 12.27
N TYR A 470 -11.71 18.41 11.26
CA TYR A 470 -11.36 17.00 11.37
C TYR A 470 -10.22 16.78 12.38
N SER A 471 -9.20 17.66 12.37
CA SER A 471 -8.13 17.65 13.37
C SER A 471 -8.68 17.80 14.79
N SER A 472 -9.55 18.79 15.02
CA SER A 472 -10.23 18.98 16.31
C SER A 472 -11.01 17.73 16.74
N LEU A 473 -11.76 17.11 15.82
CA LEU A 473 -12.47 15.85 16.10
C LEU A 473 -11.51 14.73 16.54
N ILE A 474 -10.39 14.57 15.85
CA ILE A 474 -9.38 13.56 16.18
C ILE A 474 -8.76 13.85 17.55
N GLU A 475 -8.43 15.10 17.85
CA GLU A 475 -7.94 15.49 19.18
C GLU A 475 -8.95 15.17 20.28
N TYR A 476 -10.23 15.43 20.07
CA TYR A 476 -11.29 15.06 21.01
C TYR A 476 -11.38 13.55 21.20
N LEU A 477 -11.29 12.77 20.12
CA LEU A 477 -11.30 11.31 20.20
C LEU A 477 -10.09 10.78 20.98
N ILE A 478 -8.90 11.32 20.72
CA ILE A 478 -7.66 10.95 21.43
C ILE A 478 -7.79 11.27 22.93
N GLN A 479 -8.29 12.45 23.28
CA GLN A 479 -8.52 12.85 24.67
C GLN A 479 -9.63 12.03 25.33
N LEU A 480 -10.68 11.66 24.60
CA LEU A 480 -11.75 10.78 25.08
C LEU A 480 -11.32 9.33 25.23
N GLN A 481 -10.27 8.87 24.55
CA GLN A 481 -9.72 7.52 24.70
C GLN A 481 -8.62 7.45 25.77
N ASN A 482 -7.71 8.43 25.77
CA ASN A 482 -6.51 8.41 26.59
C ASN A 482 -6.57 9.37 27.79
N GLY A 483 -7.62 10.18 27.88
CA GLY A 483 -7.76 11.18 28.93
C GLY A 483 -8.14 10.61 30.29
N LYS A 484 -7.89 11.42 31.33
CA LYS A 484 -8.21 11.09 32.72
C LYS A 484 -9.70 10.79 32.94
N LEU A 485 -10.59 11.39 32.15
CA LEU A 485 -12.03 11.15 32.22
C LEU A 485 -12.37 9.74 31.70
N HIS A 486 -11.80 9.31 30.58
CA HIS A 486 -11.95 7.95 30.06
C HIS A 486 -11.55 6.89 31.08
N GLY A 487 -10.36 7.04 31.68
CA GLY A 487 -9.88 6.14 32.71
C GLY A 487 -10.83 6.04 33.92
N LYS A 488 -11.47 7.15 34.31
CA LYS A 488 -12.49 7.17 35.38
C LYS A 488 -13.76 6.43 34.98
N VAL A 489 -14.23 6.64 33.74
CA VAL A 489 -15.40 5.96 33.18
C VAL A 489 -15.16 4.45 33.09
N MET A 490 -14.05 4.04 32.48
CA MET A 490 -13.69 2.62 32.33
C MET A 490 -13.47 1.94 33.67
N LYS A 491 -12.74 2.57 34.61
CA LYS A 491 -12.56 2.01 35.96
C LYS A 491 -13.89 1.77 36.67
N MET A 492 -14.87 2.64 36.48
CA MET A 492 -16.21 2.45 37.03
C MET A 492 -16.95 1.31 36.33
N ILE A 493 -16.88 1.22 35.00
CA ILE A 493 -17.49 0.12 34.24
C ILE A 493 -16.89 -1.21 34.70
N THR A 494 -15.57 -1.33 34.74
CA THR A 494 -14.88 -2.54 35.20
C THR A 494 -15.26 -2.90 36.64
N GLY A 495 -15.35 -1.91 37.53
CA GLY A 495 -15.81 -2.13 38.91
C GLY A 495 -17.23 -2.70 38.97
N LEU A 496 -18.18 -2.08 38.27
CA LEU A 496 -19.57 -2.54 38.22
C LEU A 496 -19.71 -3.94 37.60
N VAL A 497 -18.93 -4.23 36.56
CA VAL A 497 -18.92 -5.55 35.90
C VAL A 497 -18.34 -6.62 36.83
N ASN A 498 -17.27 -6.30 37.57
CA ASN A 498 -16.69 -7.19 38.57
C ASN A 498 -17.67 -7.47 39.73
N ASP A 499 -18.55 -6.52 40.04
CA ASP A 499 -19.64 -6.69 41.01
C ASP A 499 -20.83 -7.49 40.44
N GLY A 500 -20.70 -8.07 39.24
CA GLY A 500 -21.69 -8.93 38.60
C GLY A 500 -22.74 -8.17 37.79
N MET A 501 -22.53 -6.89 37.47
CA MET A 501 -23.43 -6.12 36.63
C MET A 501 -23.23 -6.43 35.15
N ASP A 502 -24.34 -6.49 34.42
CA ASP A 502 -24.34 -6.53 32.97
C ASP A 502 -23.58 -5.33 32.35
N TYR A 503 -22.77 -5.60 31.34
CA TYR A 503 -21.85 -4.63 30.74
C TYR A 503 -22.57 -3.41 30.17
N GLU A 504 -23.70 -3.61 29.49
CA GLU A 504 -24.47 -2.52 28.89
C GLU A 504 -25.10 -1.62 29.96
N LYS A 505 -25.57 -2.22 31.07
CA LYS A 505 -26.05 -1.46 32.24
C LYS A 505 -24.92 -0.71 32.93
N ALA A 506 -23.74 -1.31 33.06
CA ALA A 506 -22.58 -0.66 33.65
C ALA A 506 -22.17 0.60 32.85
N ILE A 507 -22.14 0.50 31.52
CA ILE A 507 -21.90 1.64 30.62
C ILE A 507 -22.93 2.74 30.85
N LYS A 508 -24.24 2.41 30.80
CA LYS A 508 -25.31 3.41 30.97
C LYS A 508 -25.21 4.17 32.30
N ILE A 509 -24.83 3.48 33.37
CA ILE A 509 -24.65 4.10 34.69
C ILE A 509 -23.41 4.97 34.72
N ALA A 510 -22.29 4.49 34.18
CA ALA A 510 -21.05 5.26 34.11
C ALA A 510 -21.23 6.53 33.27
N ILE A 511 -21.81 6.43 32.07
CA ILE A 511 -22.11 7.59 31.21
C ILE A 511 -23.03 8.56 31.95
N ARG A 512 -24.13 8.11 32.58
CA ARG A 512 -25.04 9.01 33.31
C ARG A 512 -24.33 9.75 34.45
N LYS A 513 -23.41 9.10 35.16
CA LYS A 513 -22.65 9.72 36.26
C LYS A 513 -21.66 10.77 35.75
N TYR A 514 -20.96 10.47 34.67
CA TYR A 514 -19.93 11.34 34.11
C TYR A 514 -20.47 12.32 33.05
N LYS A 515 -21.77 12.24 32.71
CA LYS A 515 -22.43 13.08 31.72
C LYS A 515 -22.11 14.58 31.86
N PRO A 516 -22.18 15.22 33.05
CA PRO A 516 -21.85 16.64 33.16
C PRO A 516 -20.38 16.96 32.85
N MET A 517 -19.47 16.03 33.12
CA MET A 517 -18.05 16.19 32.81
C MET A 517 -17.77 15.95 31.33
N LEU A 518 -18.54 15.08 30.67
CA LEU A 518 -18.49 14.85 29.24
C LEU A 518 -19.09 16.04 28.47
N GLU A 519 -20.18 16.62 28.96
CA GLU A 519 -20.80 17.82 28.38
C GLU A 519 -19.87 19.04 28.54
N SER A 520 -19.34 19.28 29.75
CA SER A 520 -18.35 20.35 29.98
C SER A 520 -17.09 20.20 29.13
N PHE A 521 -16.68 18.96 28.83
CA PHE A 521 -15.54 18.69 27.96
C PHE A 521 -15.81 19.09 26.50
N LEU A 522 -17.05 18.90 26.03
CA LEU A 522 -17.48 19.33 24.69
C LEU A 522 -17.68 20.86 24.64
N ASP A 523 -18.09 21.50 25.73
CA ASP A 523 -18.30 22.95 25.79
C ASP A 523 -16.96 23.72 25.85
N GLU A 524 -15.97 23.28 26.64
CA GLU A 524 -14.61 23.86 26.67
C GLU A 524 -13.88 23.74 25.32
N ALA A 525 -14.24 22.73 24.53
CA ALA A 525 -13.73 22.47 23.19
C ALA A 525 -14.27 23.47 22.15
N ILE A 526 -15.56 23.81 22.21
CA ILE A 526 -16.22 24.76 21.31
C ILE A 526 -15.70 26.19 21.53
N ASP A 527 -15.40 26.58 22.78
CA ASP A 527 -14.84 27.89 23.10
C ASP A 527 -13.41 28.09 22.56
N ASN A 528 -12.66 27.02 22.28
CA ASN A 528 -11.33 27.12 21.66
C ASN A 528 -11.39 27.26 20.12
N GLU A 529 -12.44 26.76 19.46
CA GLU A 529 -12.65 26.98 18.01
C GLU A 529 -12.91 28.46 17.69
N THR A 530 -13.53 29.21 18.60
CA THR A 530 -13.81 30.65 18.39
C THR A 530 -12.61 31.58 18.59
N ASN A 531 -11.45 31.06 19.06
CA ASN A 531 -10.23 31.85 19.27
C ASN A 531 -9.18 31.69 18.16
N ILE A 532 -9.50 30.98 17.06
CA ILE A 532 -8.62 30.82 15.89
C ILE A 532 -8.99 31.84 14.78
N ASP A 533 -9.98 32.71 14.98
CA ASP A 533 -10.18 33.91 14.15
C ASP A 533 -9.21 35.02 14.60
N GLY A 534 -7.94 34.93 14.21
CA GLY A 534 -6.94 35.89 14.68
C GLY A 534 -5.56 35.89 14.04
N SER A 535 -5.34 35.18 12.93
CA SER A 535 -4.16 35.43 12.08
C SER A 535 -4.64 35.84 10.69
N GLU A 536 -4.73 37.15 10.49
CA GLU A 536 -4.83 37.78 9.17
C GLU A 536 -3.70 37.25 8.27
N SER A 537 -4.01 36.39 7.32
CA SER A 537 -3.26 36.33 6.08
C SER A 537 -3.87 37.38 5.15
N GLU A 538 -3.29 38.59 5.16
CA GLU A 538 -3.43 39.51 4.03
C GLU A 538 -2.88 38.81 2.79
N ASN A 539 -3.73 38.13 2.04
CA ASN A 539 -3.48 37.85 0.63
C ASN A 539 -4.51 38.64 -0.16
N SER A 540 -3.97 39.56 -0.95
CA SER A 540 -4.68 40.41 -1.87
C SER A 540 -5.61 39.61 -2.76
N ILE A 541 -6.76 40.24 -3.06
CA ILE A 541 -7.56 39.97 -4.23
C ILE A 541 -6.64 40.13 -5.44
N ASP A 542 -6.06 39.03 -5.92
CA ASP A 542 -5.40 38.99 -7.21
C ASP A 542 -6.45 38.73 -8.28
N ASP A 543 -6.58 39.71 -9.17
CA ASP A 543 -7.35 39.67 -10.40
C ASP A 543 -6.65 38.72 -11.39
N ASP A 544 -7.07 37.46 -11.44
CA ASP A 544 -6.76 36.57 -12.56
C ASP A 544 -7.85 36.69 -13.63
N GLU A 545 -7.69 37.70 -14.49
CA GLU A 545 -8.17 37.65 -15.88
C GLU A 545 -7.31 36.62 -16.65
N GLU A 546 -7.69 35.34 -16.60
CA GLU A 546 -7.27 34.39 -17.63
C GLU A 546 -8.45 34.16 -18.59
N GLU A 547 -8.31 34.74 -19.79
CA GLU A 547 -9.11 34.47 -20.97
C GLU A 547 -8.91 32.99 -21.37
N GLU A 548 -9.91 32.14 -21.10
CA GLU A 548 -10.04 30.84 -21.79
C GLU A 548 -10.84 31.09 -23.09
N GLU A 549 -10.14 31.14 -24.22
CA GLU A 549 -10.75 31.09 -25.55
C GLU A 549 -11.43 29.72 -25.75
N GLU A 550 -12.76 29.71 -25.84
CA GLU A 550 -13.54 28.59 -26.36
C GLU A 550 -13.40 28.55 -27.90
N GLU A 551 -12.64 27.60 -28.44
CA GLU A 551 -12.78 27.17 -29.84
C GLU A 551 -13.87 26.08 -29.94
N ASP A 552 -15.11 26.52 -30.16
CA ASP A 552 -16.13 25.73 -30.84
C ASP A 552 -15.84 25.76 -32.36
N GLU A 553 -15.52 24.61 -32.97
CA GLU A 553 -15.88 24.39 -34.37
C GLU A 553 -16.47 23.00 -34.59
N ASP A 554 -17.77 23.05 -34.89
CA ASP A 554 -18.62 22.03 -35.48
C ASP A 554 -18.00 21.40 -36.74
N ASP A 555 -18.12 20.08 -36.87
CA ASP A 555 -17.93 19.40 -38.16
C ASP A 555 -19.17 18.56 -38.51
N GLU A 556 -20.24 19.25 -38.92
CA GLU A 556 -21.35 18.66 -39.68
C GLU A 556 -21.20 18.96 -41.18
N SER A 557 -20.62 17.99 -41.88
CA SER A 557 -21.06 17.50 -43.18
C SER A 557 -21.05 18.41 -44.44
N SER A 558 -20.49 17.80 -45.50
CA SER A 558 -21.04 17.71 -46.86
C SER A 558 -20.43 18.61 -47.94
N THR A 559 -19.90 17.93 -48.99
CA THR A 559 -19.89 18.28 -50.43
C THR A 559 -19.16 19.58 -50.83
N ILE A 560 -18.10 19.57 -51.65
CA ILE A 560 -17.91 19.02 -53.00
C ILE A 560 -16.41 18.81 -53.26
#